data_AF-A0A919I1I8-F1
#
_entry.id   AF-A0A919I1I8-F1
#
_cell.length_a   1.000
_cell.length_b   1.000
_cell.length_c   1.000
_cell.angle_alpha   90.00
_cell.angle_beta   90.00
_cell.angle_gamma   90.00
#
_symmetry.space_group_name_H-M   'P 1'
#
loop_
_entity.id
_entity.type
_entity.pdbx_description
1 polymer ?
#
loop_
_entity_poly.entity_id
_entity_poly.type
_entity_poly.pdbx_seq_one_letter_code
_entity_poly.pdbx_strand_id
1 'polypeptide(L)' 'MRERLFDLAARYRFIWLRTTVLSVEMLEDKHVQHQTPVDAILARDAGRASALMREHLLTPIPIIQQAMAGKLSLS' A
#
# COMPACT_ATOMS: atom_id res chain seq x y z
N MET A 1 -15.07 -8.74 19.10
CA MET A 1 -14.20 -9.30 18.04
C MET A 1 -14.16 -8.41 16.80
N ARG A 2 -15.31 -8.07 16.20
CA ARG A 2 -15.40 -7.18 15.02
C ARG A 2 -14.73 -5.82 15.21
N GLU A 3 -15.04 -5.12 16.30
CA GLU A 3 -14.47 -3.79 16.62
C GLU A 3 -12.95 -3.83 16.71
N ARG A 4 -12.41 -4.80 17.46
CA ARG A 4 -10.95 -5.01 17.59
C ARG A 4 -10.25 -5.21 16.23
N LEU A 5 -10.88 -5.90 15.28
CA LEU A 5 -10.33 -6.08 13.93
C LEU A 5 -10.33 -4.78 13.13
N PHE A 6 -11.37 -3.95 13.29
CA PHE A 6 -11.42 -2.63 12.65
C PHE A 6 -10.38 -1.67 13.24
N ASP A 7 -10.21 -1.65 14.56
CA ASP A 7 -9.17 -0.85 15.21
C ASP A 7 -7.77 -1.24 14.72
N LEU A 8 -7.53 -2.55 14.57
CA LEU A 8 -6.26 -3.05 14.06
C LEU A 8 -6.03 -2.63 12.61
N ALA A 9 -7.07 -2.73 11.77
CA ALA A 9 -7.01 -2.28 10.37
C ALA A 9 -6.75 -0.77 10.27
N ALA A 10 -7.41 0.03 11.11
CA ALA A 10 -7.21 1.48 11.16
C ALA A 10 -5.77 1.83 11.56
N ARG A 11 -5.22 1.15 12.57
CA ARG A 11 -3.83 1.32 13.00
C ARG A 11 -2.84 0.98 11.88
N TYR A 12 -3.03 -0.13 11.19
CA TYR A 12 -2.15 -0.54 10.08
C TYR A 12 -2.24 0.41 8.89
N ARG A 13 -3.45 0.88 8.55
CA ARG A 13 -3.66 1.91 7.55
C ARG A 13 -2.92 3.20 7.92
N PHE A 14 -3.01 3.63 9.18
CA PHE A 14 -2.32 4.83 9.65
C PHE A 14 -0.80 4.70 9.52
N ILE A 15 -0.22 3.59 9.96
CA ILE A 15 1.23 3.32 9.84
C ILE A 15 1.65 3.38 8.37
N TRP A 16 0.92 2.68 7.50
CA TRP A 16 1.24 2.67 6.07
C TRP A 16 1.16 4.06 5.45
N LEU A 17 0.08 4.82 5.70
CA LEU A 17 -0.05 6.17 5.17
C LEU A 17 1.10 7.08 5.63
N ARG A 18 1.49 6.97 6.91
CA ARG A 18 2.62 7.72 7.46
C ARG A 18 3.93 7.38 6.75
N THR A 19 4.09 6.14 6.33
CA THR A 19 5.36 5.66 5.75
C THR A 19 5.41 5.78 4.23
N THR A 20 4.28 5.98 3.53
CA THR A 20 4.27 5.91 2.06
C THR A 20 3.61 7.08 1.34
N VAL A 21 2.96 8.03 2.03
CA VAL A 21 2.25 9.16 1.37
C VAL A 21 2.30 10.47 2.16
N LEU A 22 3.32 10.67 3.01
CA LEU A 22 3.41 11.87 3.85
C LEU A 22 3.95 13.11 3.14
N SER A 23 4.72 12.95 2.06
CA SER A 23 5.24 14.04 1.26
C SER A 23 4.68 13.99 -0.17
N VAL A 24 4.79 15.11 -0.88
CA VAL A 24 4.43 15.20 -2.30
C VAL A 24 5.25 14.22 -3.14
N GLU A 25 6.56 14.11 -2.88
CA GLU A 25 7.45 13.15 -3.53
C GLU A 25 6.97 11.69 -3.33
N MET A 26 6.61 11.32 -2.09
CA MET A 26 6.10 9.98 -1.81
C MET A 26 4.74 9.71 -2.47
N LEU A 27 3.91 10.74 -2.64
CA LEU A 27 2.65 10.65 -3.38
C LEU A 27 2.88 10.47 -4.89
N GLU A 28 3.86 11.16 -5.46
CA GLU A 28 4.25 11.02 -6.86
C GLU A 28 4.80 9.62 -7.15
N ASP A 29 5.69 9.10 -6.28
CA ASP A 29 6.17 7.72 -6.36
C ASP A 29 5.03 6.71 -6.29
N LYS A 30 4.08 6.94 -5.37
CA LYS A 30 2.84 6.15 -5.29
C LYS A 30 2.03 6.23 -6.57
N HIS A 31 1.95 7.39 -7.21
CA HIS A 31 1.21 7.55 -8.46
C HIS A 31 1.83 6.71 -9.59
N VAL A 32 3.16 6.72 -9.72
CA VAL A 32 3.89 5.89 -10.69
C VAL A 32 3.62 4.40 -10.45
N GLN A 33 3.62 3.94 -9.19
CA GLN A 33 3.30 2.55 -8.85
C GLN A 33 1.88 2.13 -9.23
N HIS A 34 0.92 3.06 -9.23
CA HIS A 34 -0.46 2.77 -9.64
C HIS A 34 -0.67 2.76 -11.15
N GLN A 35 0.25 3.34 -11.94
CA GLN A 35 0.09 3.44 -13.39
C GLN A 35 0.01 2.05 -14.04
N THR A 36 0.88 1.12 -13.65
CA THR A 36 0.92 -0.23 -14.23
C THR A 36 -0.38 -1.04 -14.01
N PRO A 37 -0.97 -1.09 -12.79
CA PRO A 37 -2.31 -1.65 -12.61
C PRO A 37 -3.39 -0.94 -13.43
N VAL A 38 -3.36 0.39 -13.51
CA VAL A 38 -4.34 1.19 -14.28
C VAL A 38 -4.28 0.85 -15.77
N ASP A 39 -3.08 0.75 -16.34
CA ASP A 39 -2.89 0.40 -17.75
C ASP A 39 -3.47 -0.98 -18.06
N ALA A 40 -3.27 -1.97 -17.18
CA ALA A 40 -3.83 -3.30 -17.35
C ALA A 40 -5.37 -3.31 -17.32
N ILE A 41 -5.97 -2.46 -16.46
CA ILE A 41 -7.43 -2.28 -16.39
C ILE A 41 -7.95 -1.62 -17.68
N LEU A 42 -7.30 -0.57 -18.14
CA LEU A 42 -7.68 0.14 -19.38
C LEU A 42 -7.54 -0.75 -20.61
N ALA A 43 -6.54 -1.64 -20.64
CA ALA A 43 -6.37 -2.67 -21.66
C ALA A 43 -7.39 -3.83 -21.56
N ARG A 44 -8.24 -3.84 -20.52
CA ARG A 44 -9.22 -4.90 -20.22
C ARG A 44 -8.58 -6.29 -20.01
N ASP A 45 -7.31 -6.33 -19.61
CA ASP A 45 -6.64 -7.57 -19.25
C ASP A 45 -6.97 -7.93 -17.79
N ALA A 46 -8.09 -8.60 -17.60
CA ALA A 46 -8.59 -8.96 -16.28
C ALA A 46 -7.62 -9.85 -15.49
N GLY A 47 -6.90 -10.76 -16.19
CA GLY A 47 -5.94 -11.66 -15.55
C GLY A 47 -4.75 -10.89 -14.98
N ARG A 48 -4.14 -10.04 -15.81
CA ARG A 48 -3.01 -9.20 -15.40
C ARG A 48 -3.42 -8.16 -14.37
N ALA A 49 -4.55 -7.48 -14.56
CA ALA A 49 -5.05 -6.47 -13.61
C ALA A 49 -5.27 -7.08 -12.22
N SER A 50 -5.86 -8.28 -12.15
CA SER A 50 -6.10 -8.98 -10.87
C SER A 50 -4.81 -9.36 -10.17
N ALA A 51 -3.81 -9.85 -10.92
CA ALA A 51 -2.50 -10.20 -10.37
C ALA A 51 -1.78 -8.97 -9.81
N LEU A 52 -1.72 -7.88 -10.59
CA LEU A 52 -1.11 -6.62 -10.19
C LEU A 52 -1.81 -5.99 -8.98
N MET A 53 -3.14 -6.04 -8.95
CA MET A 53 -3.91 -5.54 -7.81
C MET A 53 -3.64 -6.36 -6.54
N ARG A 54 -3.58 -7.69 -6.64
CA ARG A 54 -3.24 -8.55 -5.51
C ARG A 54 -1.86 -8.24 -4.97
N GLU A 55 -0.86 -8.12 -5.84
CA GLU A 55 0.49 -7.73 -5.43
C GLU A 55 0.49 -6.36 -4.75
N HIS A 56 -0.16 -5.37 -5.35
CA HIS A 56 -0.27 -4.03 -4.79
C HIS A 56 -0.89 -4.03 -3.40
N LEU A 57 -1.99 -4.77 -3.18
CA LEU A 57 -2.66 -4.88 -1.88
C LEU A 57 -1.79 -5.53 -0.78
N LEU A 58 -0.78 -6.31 -1.16
CA LEU A 58 0.14 -6.97 -0.24
C LEU A 58 1.39 -6.13 0.08
N THR A 59 1.75 -5.15 -0.76
CA THR A 59 2.91 -4.26 -0.51
C THR A 59 2.92 -3.54 0.85
N PRO A 60 1.79 -3.19 1.49
CA PRO A 60 1.81 -2.59 2.83
C PRO A 60 2.37 -3.51 3.93
N ILE A 61 2.24 -4.84 3.78
CA ILE A 61 2.58 -5.81 4.83
C ILE A 61 4.04 -5.70 5.27
N PRO A 62 5.04 -5.83 4.37
CA PRO A 62 6.45 -5.73 4.77
C PRO A 62 6.80 -4.34 5.35
N ILE A 63 6.19 -3.27 4.85
CA ILE A 63 6.41 -1.90 5.33
C ILE A 63 5.91 -1.76 6.78
N ILE A 64 4.69 -2.22 7.05
CA ILE A 64 4.10 -2.21 8.39
C ILE A 64 4.94 -3.07 9.35
N GLN A 65 5.39 -4.25 8.92
CA GLN A 65 6.25 -5.11 9.72
C GLN A 65 7.57 -4.43 10.10
N GLN A 66 8.22 -3.76 9.15
CA GLN A 66 9.46 -3.01 9.40
C GLN A 66 9.24 -1.82 10.32
N ALA A 67 8.16 -1.06 10.12
CA ALA A 67 7.77 0.06 10.98
C ALA A 67 7.50 -0.40 12.42
N MET A 68 6.77 -1.49 12.60
CA MET A 68 6.49 -2.07 13.92
C MET A 68 7.74 -2.61 14.61
N ALA A 69 8.72 -3.10 13.84
CA ALA A 69 10.01 -3.55 14.36
C ALA A 69 11.00 -2.41 14.69
N GLY A 70 10.60 -1.14 14.47
CA GLY A 70 11.47 0.02 14.66
C GLY A 70 12.63 0.12 13.65
N LYS A 71 12.53 -0.58 12.52
CA LYS A 71 13.60 -0.70 11.52
C LYS A 71 13.49 0.29 10.36
N LEU A 72 12.49 1.17 10.40
CA LEU A 72 12.21 2.13 9.34
C LEU A 72 12.73 3.51 9.78
N SER A 73 13.86 3.95 9.21
CA SER A 73 14.30 5.34 9.36
C SER A 73 13.46 6.20 8.43
N LEU A 74 12.64 7.08 9.00
CA LEU A 74 12.01 8.16 8.25
C LEU A 74 13.08 9.26 8.16
N SER A 75 13.73 9.36 7.00
CA SER A 75 14.62 10.49 6.66
C SER A 75 13.80 11.74 6.40
#